data_AF-R7S6Z9-F1
#
_entry.id   AF-R7S6Z9-F1
#
_cell.length_a   1.000
_cell.length_b   1.000
_cell.length_c   1.000
_cell.angle_alpha   90.00
_cell.angle_beta   90.00
_cell.angle_gamma   90.00
#
_symmetry.space_group_name_H-M   'P 1'
#
loop_
_entity.id
_entity.type
_entity.pdbx_description
1 polymer ?
#
loop_
_entity_poly.entity_id
_entity_poly.type
_entity_poly.pdbx_seq_one_letter_code
_entity_poly.pdbx_strand_id
1 'polypeptide(L)'
;EDIENTDRSAFGLRSTKAHRAAASAWLNAQSSLDREQMFRSNGIRYSELLRLPYWNPVAYVVVDSMHDLYLGILQRHIRDFWAIS
;
A
#
# COMPACT_ATOMS: atom_id res chain seq x y z
N GLU A 1 -9.48 5.56 -10.32
CA GLU A 1 -9.79 4.29 -9.63
C GLU A 1 -11.11 4.46 -8.92
N ASP A 2 -11.96 3.45 -8.94
CA ASP A 2 -13.22 3.45 -8.20
C ASP A 2 -12.90 3.16 -6.72
N ILE A 3 -12.82 4.23 -5.93
CA ILE A 3 -12.46 4.16 -4.50
C ILE A 3 -13.52 3.40 -3.70
N GLU A 4 -14.75 3.36 -4.21
CA GLU A 4 -15.90 2.72 -3.56
C GLU A 4 -16.03 1.23 -3.95
N ASN A 5 -15.16 0.73 -4.84
CA ASN A 5 -15.19 -0.67 -5.24
C ASN A 5 -14.82 -1.58 -4.05
N THR A 6 -15.73 -2.47 -3.69
CA THR A 6 -15.56 -3.46 -2.62
C THR A 6 -15.45 -4.90 -3.13
N ASP A 7 -15.53 -5.11 -4.45
CA ASP A 7 -15.40 -6.43 -5.05
C ASP A 7 -13.97 -6.94 -4.85
N ARG A 8 -13.84 -7.95 -3.98
CA ARG A 8 -12.56 -8.57 -3.67
C ARG A 8 -11.87 -9.17 -4.91
N SER A 9 -12.65 -9.63 -5.89
CA SER A 9 -12.10 -10.26 -7.09
C SER A 9 -11.42 -9.26 -8.02
N ALA A 10 -11.78 -7.97 -7.92
CA ALA A 10 -11.14 -6.88 -8.63
C ALA A 10 -9.76 -6.52 -8.06
N PHE A 11 -9.42 -6.96 -6.84
CA PHE A 11 -8.12 -6.70 -6.23
C PHE A 11 -7.09 -7.77 -6.59
N GLY A 12 -6.13 -7.39 -7.44
CA GLY A 12 -5.00 -8.26 -7.78
C GLY A 12 -4.15 -8.63 -6.57
N LEU A 13 -3.79 -9.91 -6.45
CA LEU A 13 -2.87 -10.40 -5.41
C LEU A 13 -1.48 -9.77 -5.58
N ARG A 14 -0.94 -9.24 -4.49
CA ARG A 14 0.43 -8.71 -4.47
C ARG A 14 1.42 -9.84 -4.19
N SER A 15 2.55 -9.83 -4.90
CA SER A 15 3.66 -10.77 -4.68
C SER A 15 4.82 -10.08 -3.98
N THR A 16 5.35 -10.70 -2.93
CA THR A 16 6.54 -10.21 -2.21
C THR A 16 7.75 -10.10 -3.14
N LYS A 17 7.90 -11.02 -4.11
CA LYS A 17 8.98 -10.98 -5.10
C LYS A 17 8.84 -9.77 -6.02
N ALA A 18 7.63 -9.52 -6.54
CA ALA A 18 7.36 -8.36 -7.38
C ALA A 18 7.57 -7.05 -6.61
N HIS A 19 7.14 -7.00 -5.35
CA HIS A 19 7.33 -5.84 -4.49
C HIS A 19 8.82 -5.54 -4.24
N ARG A 20 9.63 -6.56 -3.94
CA ARG A 20 11.08 -6.42 -3.77
C ARG A 20 11.75 -5.93 -5.07
N ALA A 21 11.37 -6.47 -6.22
CA ALA A 21 11.90 -6.03 -7.51
C ALA A 21 11.58 -4.54 -7.79
N ALA A 22 10.32 -4.13 -7.56
CA ALA A 22 9.92 -2.73 -7.75
C ALA A 22 10.63 -1.78 -6.77
N ALA A 23 10.77 -2.18 -5.51
CA ALA A 23 11.50 -1.40 -4.51
C ALA A 23 13.00 -1.29 -4.84
N SER A 24 13.64 -2.35 -5.34
CA SER A 24 15.02 -2.31 -5.81
C SER A 24 15.18 -1.42 -7.05
N ALA A 25 14.24 -1.46 -7.99
CA ALA A 25 14.25 -0.56 -9.15
C ALA A 25 14.14 0.90 -8.71
N TRP A 26 13.25 1.19 -7.74
CA TRP A 26 13.11 2.52 -7.15
C TRP A 26 14.40 3.00 -6.46
N LEU A 27 15.08 2.12 -5.71
CA LEU A 27 16.35 2.46 -5.05
C LEU A 27 17.44 2.82 -6.08
N ASN A 28 17.54 2.03 -7.15
CA ASN A 28 18.56 2.15 -8.18
C ASN A 28 18.26 3.23 -9.24
N ALA A 29 17.07 3.84 -9.19
CA ALA A 29 16.72 4.95 -10.07
C ALA A 29 17.68 6.14 -9.87
N GLN A 30 18.07 6.75 -10.99
CA GLN A 30 19.16 7.74 -11.04
C GLN A 30 18.72 9.14 -10.61
N SER A 31 17.44 9.47 -10.75
CA SER A 31 16.90 10.77 -10.38
C SER A 31 15.73 10.67 -9.39
N SER A 32 15.50 11.77 -8.67
CA SER A 32 14.30 11.92 -7.84
C SER A 32 13.02 11.91 -8.67
N LEU A 33 13.07 12.41 -9.90
CA LEU A 33 11.96 12.41 -10.86
C LEU A 33 11.56 10.97 -11.26
N ASP A 34 12.53 10.12 -11.55
CA ASP A 34 12.28 8.71 -11.87
C ASP A 34 11.70 7.97 -10.67
N ARG A 35 12.20 8.25 -9.47
CA ARG A 35 11.67 7.70 -8.21
C ARG A 35 10.22 8.12 -7.98
N GLU A 36 9.89 9.38 -8.23
CA GLU A 36 8.53 9.91 -8.12
C GLU A 36 7.61 9.24 -9.15
N GLN A 37 8.07 9.09 -10.40
CA GLN A 37 7.30 8.44 -11.46
C GLN A 37 7.04 6.95 -11.18
N MET A 38 8.07 6.22 -10.73
CA MET A 38 7.91 4.85 -10.26
C MET A 38 6.91 4.81 -9.11
N PHE A 39 7.10 5.63 -8.07
CA PHE A 39 6.18 5.67 -6.94
C PHE A 39 4.72 5.93 -7.37
N ARG A 40 4.47 6.83 -8.32
CA ARG A 40 3.13 7.08 -8.86
C ARG A 40 2.53 5.88 -9.58
N SER A 41 3.36 5.07 -10.25
CA SER A 41 2.90 3.89 -10.99
C SER A 41 2.69 2.66 -10.11
N ASN A 42 3.57 2.41 -9.14
CA ASN A 42 3.56 1.18 -8.34
C ASN A 42 3.08 1.39 -6.90
N GLY A 43 3.13 2.63 -6.39
CA GLY A 43 2.91 2.95 -4.98
C GLY A 43 4.03 2.46 -4.04
N ILE A 44 5.20 2.05 -4.56
CA ILE A 44 6.25 1.36 -3.80
C ILE A 44 7.49 2.26 -3.64
N ARG A 45 8.07 2.25 -2.45
CA ARG A 45 9.38 2.84 -2.13
C ARG A 45 10.29 1.81 -1.48
N TYR A 46 11.60 2.02 -1.59
CA TYR A 46 12.56 1.20 -0.86
C TYR A 46 12.55 1.54 0.64
N SER A 47 12.71 0.51 1.47
CA SER A 47 12.92 0.61 2.91
C SER A 47 14.01 -0.37 3.32
N GLU A 48 14.84 -0.01 4.29
CA GLU A 48 15.89 -0.89 4.82
C GLU A 48 15.34 -2.19 5.42
N LEU A 49 14.06 -2.22 5.82
CA LEU A 49 13.38 -3.44 6.25
C LEU A 49 13.37 -4.52 5.17
N LEU A 50 13.44 -4.15 3.89
CA LEU A 50 13.52 -5.10 2.78
C LEU A 50 14.85 -5.88 2.75
N ARG A 51 15.89 -5.45 3.48
CA ARG A 51 17.12 -6.26 3.61
C ARG A 51 16.93 -7.50 4.49
N LEU A 52 15.93 -7.48 5.37
CA LEU A 52 15.68 -8.57 6.29
C LEU A 52 15.07 -9.76 5.52
N PRO A 53 15.69 -10.96 5.57
CA PRO A 53 15.22 -12.13 4.81
C PRO A 53 13.81 -12.57 5.22
N TYR A 54 13.48 -12.40 6.50
CA TYR A 54 12.19 -12.78 7.06
C TYR A 54 11.09 -11.74 6.81
N TRP A 55 11.42 -10.51 6.42
CA TRP A 55 10.43 -9.45 6.30
C TRP A 55 9.56 -9.62 5.05
N ASN A 56 8.25 -9.75 5.25
CA ASN A 56 7.27 -9.79 4.17
C ASN A 56 6.34 -8.57 4.21
N PRO A 57 6.60 -7.52 3.42
CA PRO A 57 5.78 -6.30 3.42
C PRO A 57 4.34 -6.53 2.96
N VAL A 58 4.07 -7.57 2.17
CA VAL A 58 2.70 -7.88 1.72
C VAL A 58 1.86 -8.47 2.85
N ALA A 59 2.50 -9.21 3.78
CA ALA A 59 1.81 -9.88 4.87
C ALA A 59 1.88 -9.12 6.20
N TYR A 60 2.92 -8.29 6.41
CA TYR A 60 3.24 -7.70 7.71
C TYR A 60 2.98 -6.19 7.79
N VAL A 61 2.57 -5.56 6.68
CA VAL A 61 2.03 -4.20 6.74
C VAL A 61 0.63 -4.29 7.34
N VAL A 62 0.53 -3.92 8.62
CA VAL A 62 -0.74 -3.73 9.30
C VAL A 62 -1.29 -2.38 8.86
N VAL A 63 -2.51 -2.37 8.32
CA VAL A 63 -3.27 -1.14 8.14
C VAL A 63 -3.71 -0.72 9.54
N ASP A 64 -3.14 0.37 10.04
CA ASP A 64 -3.41 0.83 11.40
C ASP A 64 -4.75 1.56 11.46
N SER A 65 -5.76 0.85 11.97
CA SER A 65 -7.09 1.38 12.25
C SER A 65 -7.09 2.61 13.18
N MET A 66 -6.05 2.79 14.01
CA MET A 66 -5.94 4.01 14.83
C MET A 66 -5.63 5.24 13.97
N HIS A 67 -4.91 5.08 12.85
CA HIS A 67 -4.67 6.18 11.93
C HIS A 67 -5.96 6.58 11.19
N ASP A 68 -6.76 5.61 10.78
CA ASP A 68 -8.07 5.86 10.15
C ASP A 68 -9.08 6.49 11.13
N LEU A 69 -9.01 6.11 12.42
CA LEU A 69 -9.74 6.77 13.49
C LEU A 69 -9.28 8.23 13.66
N TYR A 70 -7.96 8.47 13.70
CA TYR A 70 -7.38 9.80 13.83
C TYR A 70 -7.75 10.72 12.67
N LEU A 71 -7.76 10.19 11.44
CA LEU A 71 -8.16 10.94 10.24
C LEU A 71 -9.69 11.21 10.19
N GLY A 72 -10.48 10.67 11.13
CA GLY A 72 -11.93 10.83 11.19
C GLY A 72 -12.69 10.06 10.10
N ILE A 73 -11.99 9.25 9.30
CA ILE A 73 -12.53 8.54 8.14
C ILE A 73 -13.35 7.32 8.58
N LEU A 74 -13.00 6.75 9.75
CA LEU A 74 -13.65 5.56 10.29
C LEU A 74 -15.14 5.76 10.57
N GLN A 75 -15.55 6.94 11.04
CA GLN A 75 -16.95 7.26 11.30
C GLN A 75 -17.81 7.17 10.03
N ARG A 76 -17.33 7.75 8.93
CA ARG A 76 -18.02 7.73 7.63
C ARG A 76 -18.13 6.30 7.10
N HIS A 77 -17.07 5.52 7.20
CA HIS A 77 -17.07 4.13 6.72
C HIS A 77 -18.06 3.26 7.52
N ILE A 78 -18.12 3.41 8.84
CA ILE A 78 -19.01 2.60 9.68
C ILE A 78 -20.48 3.00 9.50
N ARG A 79 -20.78 4.31 9.58
CA ARG A 79 -22.16 4.79 9.60
C ARG A 79 -22.76 5.00 8.22
N ASP A 80 -22.01 5.58 7.31
CA ASP A 80 -22.55 6.01 6.01
C ASP A 80 -22.37 4.94 4.93
N PHE A 81 -21.23 4.23 4.96
CA PHE A 81 -20.91 3.22 3.95
C PHE A 81 -21.39 1.81 4.34
N TRP A 82 -21.06 1.34 5.54
CA TRP A 82 -21.49 0.02 6.04
C TRP A 82 -22.86 0.02 6.70
N ALA A 83 -23.46 1.20 6.93
CA ALA A 83 -24.77 1.36 7.56
C ALA A 83 -24.92 0.61 8.90
N ILE A 84 -23.84 0.51 9.67
CA ILE A 84 -23.84 -0.11 11.00
C ILE A 84 -24.32 0.94 12.01
N SER A 85 -25.46 0.68 12.65
CA SER A 85 -26.09 1.52 13.68
C SER A 85 -25.67 1.13 15.09
#